data_AF-A0A957W171-F1
#
_entry.id   AF-A0A957W171-F1
#
_cell.length_a   1.000
_cell.length_b   1.000
_cell.length_c   1.000
_cell.angle_alpha   90.00
_cell.angle_beta   90.00
_cell.angle_gamma   90.00
#
_symmetry.space_group_name_H-M   'P 1'
#
loop_
_entity.id
_entity.type
_entity.pdbx_description
1 polymer ?
#
loop_
_entity_poly.entity_id
_entity_poly.type
_entity_poly.pdbx_seq_one_letter_code
_entity_poly.pdbx_strand_id
1 'polypeptide(L)'
;EARRTFEQDNALRERWRDFAARHELIFVPGEYHTLGPSRLAYVTGFFQGRRTKLDTYYEHREIFGRGEVKTLYLRLVMTVFDPLQSPESQPADSIEPVSTEMIGELLGRTDLSPLIGRTYLQNEAQELYYEQPQIETNPDRLQAIFETVAALAGCYAQIIDLGGPAVDPLHQMMQVGSAGLQTTITQLMRGVALKTTSELGQHVDQLLCPHCLTRFITHTCRLSAMSSINYVGCRLCRQSLAHWSGQVIAILDQRHLELHRFKDGAIHINWLTHRTLFDFDAVEIIRASDEVVERFAVQVGNDTDPFRRSRYQGMACKIRRSARLSANSIRILRQTFG
;
A
#
# COMPACT_ATOMS: atom_id res chain seq x y z
N GLU A 1 25.26 -43.34 -7.43
CA GLU A 1 24.55 -42.04 -7.43
C GLU A 1 23.04 -42.22 -7.57
N ALA A 2 22.53 -42.79 -8.67
CA ALA A 2 21.10 -43.02 -8.90
C ALA A 2 20.33 -43.70 -7.75
N ARG A 3 20.90 -44.74 -7.12
CA ARG A 3 20.27 -45.43 -5.97
C ARG A 3 20.16 -44.55 -4.72
N ARG A 4 21.16 -43.71 -4.47
CA ARG A 4 21.19 -42.78 -3.33
C ARG A 4 20.15 -41.67 -3.50
N THR A 5 19.98 -41.18 -4.73
CA THR A 5 18.91 -40.24 -5.10
C THR A 5 17.52 -40.86 -4.89
N PHE A 6 17.33 -42.12 -5.30
CA PHE A 6 16.05 -42.83 -5.13
C PHE A 6 15.67 -43.04 -3.65
N GLU A 7 16.62 -43.44 -2.80
CA GLU A 7 16.37 -43.61 -1.35
C GLU A 7 16.07 -42.29 -0.64
N GLN A 8 16.75 -41.20 -1.02
CA GLN A 8 16.48 -39.85 -0.52
C GLN A 8 15.09 -39.33 -0.95
N ASP A 9 14.69 -39.59 -2.20
CA ASP A 9 13.36 -39.25 -2.69
C ASP A 9 12.24 -40.01 -1.95
N ASN A 10 12.44 -41.29 -1.64
CA ASN A 10 11.44 -42.07 -0.90
C ASN A 10 11.26 -41.57 0.54
N ALA A 11 12.35 -41.26 1.24
CA ALA A 11 12.29 -40.69 2.59
C ALA A 11 11.58 -39.32 2.60
N LEU A 12 11.81 -38.51 1.56
CA LEU A 12 11.08 -37.25 1.36
C LEU A 12 9.58 -37.49 1.20
N ARG A 13 9.19 -38.44 0.33
CA ARG A 13 7.78 -38.78 0.05
C ARG A 13 7.05 -39.24 1.30
N GLU A 14 7.67 -40.05 2.15
CA GLU A 14 7.07 -40.49 3.41
C GLU A 14 6.81 -39.29 4.34
N ARG A 15 7.79 -38.41 4.54
CA ARG A 15 7.62 -37.22 5.40
C ARG A 15 6.55 -36.27 4.89
N TRP A 16 6.48 -36.05 3.58
CA TRP A 16 5.45 -35.21 2.98
C TRP A 16 4.07 -35.85 3.02
N ARG A 17 3.98 -37.18 2.89
CA ARG A 17 2.74 -37.92 3.08
C ARG A 17 2.24 -37.81 4.52
N ASP A 18 3.13 -37.96 5.50
CA ASP A 18 2.80 -37.82 6.92
C ASP A 18 2.34 -36.40 7.24
N PHE A 19 3.05 -35.39 6.72
CA PHE A 19 2.64 -33.99 6.84
C PHE A 19 1.26 -33.76 6.21
N ALA A 20 1.06 -34.22 4.97
CA ALA A 20 -0.22 -34.07 4.29
C ALA A 20 -1.38 -34.71 5.06
N ALA A 21 -1.17 -35.92 5.60
CA ALA A 21 -2.16 -36.62 6.40
C ALA A 21 -2.53 -35.86 7.69
N ARG A 22 -1.56 -35.24 8.37
CA ARG A 22 -1.82 -34.44 9.60
C ARG A 22 -2.63 -33.18 9.35
N HIS A 23 -2.56 -32.63 8.15
CA HIS A 23 -3.19 -31.35 7.79
C HIS A 23 -4.34 -31.49 6.80
N GLU A 24 -4.85 -32.71 6.61
CA GLU A 24 -5.95 -33.01 5.67
C GLU A 24 -5.64 -32.55 4.22
N LEU A 25 -4.37 -32.57 3.84
CA LEU A 25 -3.91 -32.27 2.49
C LEU A 25 -3.78 -33.56 1.68
N ILE A 26 -3.82 -33.41 0.35
CA ILE A 26 -3.67 -34.47 -0.62
C ILE A 26 -2.19 -34.58 -1.02
N PHE A 27 -1.57 -35.70 -0.69
CA PHE A 27 -0.25 -36.05 -1.22
C PHE A 27 -0.41 -36.72 -2.59
N VAL A 28 0.22 -36.14 -3.62
CA VAL A 28 0.25 -36.71 -4.97
C VAL A 28 1.66 -37.28 -5.25
N PRO A 29 1.80 -38.60 -5.39
CA PRO A 29 3.08 -39.21 -5.69
C PRO A 29 3.56 -38.78 -7.10
N GLY A 30 4.84 -38.43 -7.20
CA GLY A 30 5.47 -38.11 -8.50
C GLY A 30 5.77 -39.36 -9.33
N GLU A 31 5.64 -39.23 -10.65
CA GLU A 31 5.98 -40.29 -11.63
C GLU A 31 7.45 -40.19 -12.05
N TYR A 32 8.17 -41.31 -12.04
CA TYR A 32 9.51 -41.41 -12.61
C TYR A 32 9.40 -41.77 -14.10
N HIS A 33 9.61 -40.79 -14.98
CA HIS A 33 9.86 -41.06 -16.39
C HIS A 33 11.37 -40.94 -16.65
N THR A 34 11.95 -41.95 -17.29
CA THR A 34 13.39 -42.02 -17.61
C THR A 34 13.84 -41.00 -18.67
N LEU A 35 12.93 -40.24 -19.27
CA LEU A 35 13.19 -39.42 -20.47
C LEU A 35 12.48 -38.05 -20.47
N GLY A 36 12.53 -37.29 -19.36
CA GLY A 36 12.03 -35.91 -19.32
C GLY A 36 12.07 -35.31 -17.92
N PRO A 37 11.77 -34.00 -17.75
CA PRO A 37 11.69 -33.39 -16.42
C PRO A 37 10.60 -34.09 -15.62
N SER A 38 11.02 -34.99 -14.74
CA SER A 38 10.16 -35.81 -13.89
C SER A 38 9.19 -34.92 -13.12
N ARG A 39 7.90 -35.26 -13.11
CA ARG A 39 6.95 -34.63 -12.18
C ARG A 39 7.33 -35.06 -10.77
N LEU A 40 7.98 -34.16 -10.03
CA LEU A 40 8.33 -34.38 -8.63
C LEU A 40 7.05 -34.53 -7.80
N ALA A 41 7.15 -35.27 -6.69
CA ALA A 41 6.01 -35.42 -5.77
C ALA A 41 5.58 -34.06 -5.24
N TYR A 42 4.29 -33.89 -4.99
CA TYR A 42 3.75 -32.64 -4.46
C TYR A 42 2.62 -32.89 -3.45
N VAL A 43 2.43 -31.92 -2.56
CA VAL A 43 1.28 -31.86 -1.65
C VAL A 43 0.36 -30.75 -2.14
N THR A 44 -0.94 -30.97 -2.14
CA THR A 44 -1.94 -29.94 -2.49
C THR A 44 -3.20 -30.12 -1.67
N GLY A 45 -4.01 -29.08 -1.52
CA GLY A 45 -5.25 -29.17 -0.76
C GLY A 45 -5.69 -27.81 -0.27
N PHE A 46 -6.40 -27.78 0.85
CA PHE A 46 -6.76 -26.55 1.55
C PHE A 46 -6.04 -26.48 2.89
N PHE A 47 -5.33 -25.39 3.14
CA PHE A 47 -4.70 -25.11 4.42
C PHE A 47 -5.27 -23.81 4.98
N GLN A 48 -5.90 -23.87 6.16
CA GLN A 48 -6.63 -22.73 6.75
C GLN A 48 -7.59 -22.04 5.76
N GLY A 49 -8.34 -22.84 5.00
CA GLY A 49 -9.31 -22.38 4.01
C GLY A 49 -8.71 -21.90 2.67
N ARG A 50 -7.38 -21.93 2.49
CA ARG A 50 -6.72 -21.48 1.25
C ARG A 50 -6.23 -22.64 0.41
N ARG A 51 -6.43 -22.57 -0.90
CA ARG A 51 -5.87 -23.55 -1.82
C ARG A 51 -4.36 -23.44 -1.77
N THR A 52 -3.70 -24.58 -1.56
CA THR A 52 -2.25 -24.64 -1.40
C THR A 52 -1.64 -25.74 -2.26
N LYS A 53 -0.38 -25.55 -2.65
CA LYS A 53 0.44 -26.53 -3.32
C LYS A 53 1.90 -26.40 -2.88
N LEU A 54 2.46 -27.46 -2.30
CA LEU A 54 3.88 -27.61 -2.02
C LEU A 54 4.49 -28.55 -3.05
N ASP A 55 5.44 -28.08 -3.84
CA ASP A 55 6.20 -28.89 -4.78
C ASP A 55 7.71 -28.62 -4.70
N THR A 56 8.48 -29.42 -5.41
CA THR A 56 9.90 -29.14 -5.65
C THR A 56 10.14 -28.93 -7.13
N TYR A 57 11.18 -28.16 -7.47
CA TYR A 57 11.62 -27.97 -8.84
C TYR A 57 13.13 -27.69 -8.90
N TYR A 58 13.75 -28.00 -10.04
CA TYR A 58 15.14 -27.64 -10.29
C TYR A 58 15.20 -26.29 -11.00
N GLU A 59 15.98 -25.36 -10.46
CA GLU A 59 16.37 -24.14 -11.17
C GLU A 59 17.76 -24.36 -11.77
N HIS A 60 17.88 -24.11 -13.06
CA HIS A 60 19.14 -24.17 -13.78
C HIS A 60 19.74 -22.77 -13.81
N ARG A 61 20.94 -22.60 -13.24
CA ARG A 61 21.68 -21.34 -13.32
C ARG A 61 22.98 -21.57 -14.06
N GLU A 62 23.14 -20.87 -15.17
CA GLU A 62 24.44 -20.74 -15.81
C GLU A 62 25.32 -19.83 -14.95
N ILE A 63 26.43 -20.38 -14.46
CA ILE A 63 27.46 -19.61 -13.79
C ILE A 63 28.53 -19.30 -14.83
N PHE A 64 28.77 -18.01 -15.11
CA PHE A 64 29.76 -17.55 -16.09
C PHE A 64 31.10 -18.30 -15.92
N GLY A 65 31.42 -19.15 -16.90
CA GLY A 65 32.68 -19.92 -16.96
C GLY A 65 32.75 -21.18 -16.10
N ARG A 66 31.67 -21.60 -15.41
CA ARG A 66 31.67 -22.81 -14.54
C ARG A 66 30.63 -23.87 -14.92
N GLY A 67 29.92 -23.69 -16.03
CA GLY A 67 28.89 -24.61 -16.46
C GLY A 67 27.56 -24.43 -15.73
N GLU A 68 26.62 -25.33 -15.99
CA GLU A 68 25.26 -25.30 -15.47
C GLU A 68 25.21 -25.90 -14.05
N VAL A 69 24.72 -25.12 -13.09
CA VAL A 69 24.44 -25.62 -11.74
C VAL A 69 22.94 -25.82 -11.59
N LYS A 70 22.55 -27.04 -11.21
CA LYS A 70 21.16 -27.39 -10.90
C LYS A 70 20.96 -27.31 -9.39
N THR A 71 20.10 -26.39 -8.96
CA THR A 71 19.71 -26.25 -7.55
C THR A 71 18.28 -26.71 -7.38
N LEU A 72 18.04 -27.59 -6.41
CA LEU A 72 16.71 -28.05 -6.06
C LEU A 72 16.05 -27.04 -5.09
N TYR A 73 14.83 -26.63 -5.41
CA TYR A 73 14.04 -25.69 -4.61
C TYR A 73 12.80 -26.36 -4.06
N LEU A 74 12.42 -25.97 -2.85
CA LEU A 74 11.09 -26.13 -2.32
C LEU A 74 10.25 -24.93 -2.72
N ARG A 75 9.03 -25.16 -3.20
CA ARG A 75 8.07 -24.10 -3.50
C ARG A 75 6.71 -24.39 -2.88
N LEU A 76 6.21 -23.41 -2.14
CA LEU A 76 4.86 -23.39 -1.62
C LEU A 76 4.09 -22.29 -2.34
N VAL A 77 2.93 -22.63 -2.89
CA VAL A 77 2.00 -21.71 -3.55
C VAL A 77 0.71 -21.70 -2.74
N MET A 78 0.24 -20.53 -2.36
CA MET A 78 -1.03 -20.34 -1.64
C MET A 78 -1.87 -19.28 -2.34
N THR A 79 -3.17 -19.56 -2.50
CA THR A 79 -4.12 -18.56 -2.99
C THR A 79 -4.38 -17.50 -1.93
N VAL A 80 -4.23 -16.23 -2.30
CA VAL A 80 -4.43 -15.05 -1.45
C VAL A 80 -5.90 -14.67 -1.38
N PHE A 81 -6.60 -14.73 -2.51
CA PHE A 81 -7.98 -14.30 -2.65
C PHE A 81 -8.90 -15.47 -3.02
N ASP A 82 -10.01 -15.60 -2.31
CA ASP A 82 -11.19 -16.26 -2.84
C ASP A 82 -12.08 -15.16 -3.46
N PRO A 83 -12.28 -15.13 -4.79
CA PRO A 83 -13.03 -14.06 -5.46
C PRO A 83 -14.48 -13.91 -4.98
N LEU A 84 -14.98 -14.85 -4.15
CA LEU A 84 -16.31 -14.82 -3.58
C LEU A 84 -16.45 -13.98 -2.29
N GLN A 85 -15.35 -13.48 -1.72
CA GLN A 85 -15.38 -12.71 -0.47
C GLN A 85 -14.56 -11.42 -0.57
N SER A 86 -14.98 -10.49 -1.43
CA SER A 86 -14.50 -9.11 -1.32
C SER A 86 -15.18 -8.46 -0.10
N PRO A 87 -14.43 -8.05 0.93
CA PRO A 87 -15.02 -7.32 2.06
C PRO A 87 -15.63 -6.02 1.53
N GLU A 88 -16.91 -5.77 1.83
CA GLU A 88 -17.53 -4.48 1.57
C GLU A 88 -16.75 -3.39 2.31
N SER A 89 -16.18 -2.44 1.56
CA SER A 89 -15.44 -1.32 2.09
C SER A 89 -16.41 -0.37 2.82
N GLN A 90 -16.37 -0.40 4.16
CA GLN A 90 -17.09 0.58 4.97
C GLN A 90 -16.43 1.96 4.83
N PRO A 91 -17.21 3.05 4.71
CA PRO A 91 -16.67 4.39 4.73
C PRO A 91 -16.04 4.67 6.11
N ALA A 92 -14.72 4.84 6.13
CA ALA A 92 -13.97 5.10 7.36
C ALA A 92 -14.15 6.57 7.79
N ASP A 93 -15.06 6.81 8.73
CA ASP A 93 -15.28 8.14 9.34
C ASP A 93 -14.10 8.59 10.24
N SER A 94 -13.16 7.70 10.55
CA SER A 94 -11.91 8.01 11.23
C SER A 94 -10.76 7.19 10.66
N ILE A 95 -9.76 7.85 10.08
CA ILE A 95 -8.52 7.21 9.66
C ILE A 95 -7.59 7.18 10.88
N GLU A 96 -7.59 6.08 11.62
CA GLU A 96 -6.56 5.85 12.62
C GLU A 96 -5.18 5.80 11.93
N PRO A 97 -4.13 6.40 12.53
CA PRO A 97 -2.80 6.35 11.96
C PRO A 97 -2.30 4.91 11.92
N VAL A 98 -1.93 4.45 10.73
CA VAL A 98 -1.33 3.12 10.55
C VAL A 98 0.08 3.15 11.10
N SER A 99 0.34 2.36 12.15
CA SER A 99 1.65 2.27 12.79
C SER A 99 2.45 1.05 12.33
N THR A 100 3.75 1.05 12.61
CA THR A 100 4.63 -0.11 12.35
C THR A 100 4.23 -1.31 13.20
N GLU A 101 3.78 -1.08 14.42
CA GLU A 101 3.24 -2.12 15.31
C GLU A 101 1.96 -2.71 14.73
N MET A 102 1.03 -1.90 14.24
CA MET A 102 -0.20 -2.37 13.59
C MET A 102 0.11 -3.22 12.34
N ILE A 103 1.01 -2.77 11.46
CA ILE A 103 1.41 -3.59 10.30
C ILE A 103 2.15 -4.85 10.76
N GLY A 104 2.99 -4.76 11.80
CA GLY A 104 3.65 -5.92 12.40
C GLY A 104 2.65 -6.93 12.98
N GLU A 105 1.59 -6.45 13.62
CA GLU A 105 0.49 -7.28 14.15
C GLU A 105 -0.34 -7.91 13.02
N LEU A 106 -0.62 -7.16 11.95
CA LEU A 106 -1.30 -7.67 10.75
C LEU A 106 -0.48 -8.72 10.02
N LEU A 107 0.81 -8.50 9.89
CA LEU A 107 1.76 -9.50 9.41
C LEU A 107 1.86 -10.69 10.37
N GLY A 108 1.18 -10.63 11.53
CA GLY A 108 1.19 -11.65 12.57
C GLY A 108 2.50 -11.60 13.33
N ARG A 109 2.57 -11.86 14.63
CA ARG A 109 2.32 -13.19 15.24
C ARG A 109 3.02 -14.38 14.58
N THR A 110 3.59 -14.20 13.40
CA THR A 110 4.66 -15.01 12.83
C THR A 110 5.93 -14.25 13.15
N ASP A 111 6.70 -14.77 14.10
CA ASP A 111 8.13 -14.58 13.96
C ASP A 111 8.44 -15.03 12.53
N LEU A 112 8.81 -14.09 11.64
CA LEU A 112 9.08 -14.35 10.22
C LEU A 112 10.53 -14.84 10.02
N SER A 113 11.26 -15.02 11.14
CA SER A 113 12.53 -15.74 11.22
C SER A 113 12.51 -17.19 10.68
N PRO A 114 11.39 -17.95 10.57
CA PRO A 114 11.42 -19.26 9.97
C PRO A 114 11.55 -19.22 8.45
N LEU A 115 11.37 -18.06 7.80
CA LEU A 115 11.54 -17.97 6.36
C LEU A 115 13.02 -17.79 6.00
N ILE A 116 13.66 -18.90 5.62
CA ILE A 116 14.99 -18.89 4.98
C ILE A 116 14.87 -18.51 3.50
N GLY A 117 13.75 -18.87 2.89
CA GLY A 117 13.41 -18.59 1.50
C GLY A 117 12.97 -17.15 1.22
N ARG A 118 12.62 -16.94 -0.05
CA ARG A 118 11.99 -15.72 -0.57
C ARG A 118 10.50 -15.94 -0.76
N THR A 119 9.72 -14.92 -0.54
CA THR A 119 8.29 -14.86 -0.83
C THR A 119 8.05 -13.92 -2.00
N TYR A 120 7.12 -14.25 -2.89
CA TYR A 120 6.72 -13.36 -3.95
C TYR A 120 5.29 -13.64 -4.44
N LEU A 121 4.62 -12.66 -5.02
CA LEU A 121 3.30 -12.84 -5.63
C LEU A 121 3.38 -13.02 -7.14
N GLN A 122 2.43 -13.77 -7.68
CA GLN A 122 2.11 -13.81 -9.11
C GLN A 122 0.60 -13.66 -9.32
N ASN A 123 0.18 -13.63 -10.59
CA ASN A 123 -1.21 -13.60 -11.00
C ASN A 123 -2.01 -12.46 -10.34
N GLU A 124 -1.53 -11.22 -10.52
CA GLU A 124 -2.20 -10.02 -9.99
C GLU A 124 -2.43 -10.07 -8.46
N ALA A 125 -1.46 -10.61 -7.73
CA ALA A 125 -1.53 -10.84 -6.28
C ALA A 125 -2.58 -11.88 -5.83
N GLN A 126 -3.05 -12.74 -6.73
CA GLN A 126 -3.93 -13.86 -6.39
C GLN A 126 -3.18 -15.04 -5.77
N GLU A 127 -1.88 -15.19 -6.04
CA GLU A 127 -1.10 -16.32 -5.55
C GLU A 127 0.20 -15.86 -4.90
N LEU A 128 0.40 -16.27 -3.64
CA LEU A 128 1.61 -16.07 -2.86
C LEU A 128 2.49 -17.30 -2.95
N TYR A 129 3.70 -17.08 -3.42
CA TYR A 129 4.76 -18.06 -3.55
C TYR A 129 5.74 -17.89 -2.41
N TYR A 130 6.23 -18.99 -1.89
CA TYR A 130 7.41 -19.09 -1.07
C TYR A 130 8.36 -20.08 -1.70
N GLU A 131 9.62 -19.69 -1.88
CA GLU A 131 10.66 -20.51 -2.46
C GLU A 131 11.89 -20.50 -1.57
N GLN A 132 12.43 -21.68 -1.25
CA GLN A 132 13.73 -21.79 -0.59
C GLN A 132 14.65 -22.77 -1.31
N PRO A 133 15.97 -22.51 -1.33
CA PRO A 133 16.94 -23.50 -1.76
C PRO A 133 16.91 -24.70 -0.82
N GLN A 134 17.10 -25.89 -1.39
CA GLN A 134 17.05 -27.17 -0.68
C GLN A 134 15.63 -27.54 -0.22
N ILE A 135 15.46 -28.83 0.08
CA ILE A 135 14.17 -29.36 0.50
C ILE A 135 14.06 -29.29 2.02
N GLU A 136 12.94 -28.78 2.52
CA GLU A 136 12.57 -28.92 3.93
C GLU A 136 11.75 -30.18 4.13
N THR A 137 12.13 -30.95 5.14
CA THR A 137 11.51 -32.24 5.47
C THR A 137 11.17 -32.37 6.94
N ASN A 138 11.62 -31.44 7.79
CA ASN A 138 11.22 -31.35 9.17
C ASN A 138 9.74 -30.90 9.23
N PRO A 139 8.83 -31.74 9.78
CA PRO A 139 7.41 -31.41 9.84
C PRO A 139 7.11 -30.12 10.60
N ASP A 140 7.82 -29.84 11.69
CA ASP A 140 7.60 -28.63 12.51
C ASP A 140 8.01 -27.38 11.72
N ARG A 141 9.08 -27.49 10.93
CA ARG A 141 9.53 -26.38 10.07
C ARG A 141 8.60 -26.16 8.88
N LEU A 142 8.12 -27.23 8.25
CA LEU A 142 7.10 -27.14 7.20
C LEU A 142 5.82 -26.51 7.74
N GLN A 143 5.38 -26.90 8.94
CA GLN A 143 4.22 -26.31 9.58
C GLN A 143 4.41 -24.81 9.82
N ALA A 144 5.56 -24.41 10.37
CA ALA A 144 5.86 -22.99 10.58
C ALA A 144 5.87 -22.19 9.26
N ILE A 145 6.42 -22.76 8.18
CA ILE A 145 6.39 -22.14 6.84
C ILE A 145 4.94 -21.98 6.35
N PHE A 146 4.12 -23.02 6.44
CA PHE A 146 2.73 -22.99 6.01
C PHE A 146 1.90 -21.97 6.80
N GLU A 147 1.99 -21.98 8.13
CA GLU A 147 1.31 -21.01 9.00
C GLU A 147 1.72 -19.58 8.65
N THR A 148 3.01 -19.38 8.39
CA THR A 148 3.56 -18.08 8.05
C THR A 148 3.07 -17.59 6.69
N VAL A 149 3.15 -18.42 5.64
CA VAL A 149 2.68 -18.05 4.30
C VAL A 149 1.16 -17.89 4.27
N ALA A 150 0.41 -18.68 5.05
CA ALA A 150 -1.04 -18.54 5.17
C ALA A 150 -1.44 -17.23 5.88
N ALA A 151 -0.72 -16.85 6.94
CA ALA A 151 -0.92 -15.58 7.62
C ALA A 151 -0.63 -14.40 6.68
N LEU A 152 0.50 -14.44 5.97
CA LEU A 152 0.85 -13.44 4.96
C LEU A 152 -0.21 -13.33 3.86
N ALA A 153 -0.70 -14.47 3.35
CA ALA A 153 -1.78 -14.49 2.36
C ALA A 153 -3.08 -13.89 2.93
N GLY A 154 -3.36 -14.05 4.23
CA GLY A 154 -4.56 -13.52 4.87
C GLY A 154 -4.53 -12.01 5.12
N CYS A 155 -3.36 -11.43 5.37
CA CYS A 155 -3.23 -9.99 5.64
C CYS A 155 -2.85 -9.17 4.39
N TYR A 156 -2.45 -9.81 3.29
CA TYR A 156 -1.93 -9.10 2.12
C TYR A 156 -2.90 -8.06 1.55
N ALA A 157 -4.16 -8.48 1.33
CA ALA A 157 -5.24 -7.61 0.86
C ALA A 157 -5.48 -6.45 1.83
N GLN A 158 -5.57 -6.77 3.12
CA GLN A 158 -5.83 -5.79 4.17
C GLN A 158 -4.77 -4.69 4.19
N ILE A 159 -3.49 -5.05 4.08
CA ILE A 159 -2.39 -4.08 4.06
C ILE A 159 -2.42 -3.21 2.79
N ILE A 160 -2.74 -3.80 1.63
CA ILE A 160 -2.94 -3.01 0.40
C ILE A 160 -4.11 -2.05 0.56
N ASP A 161 -5.18 -2.49 1.20
CA ASP A 161 -6.39 -1.71 1.44
C ASP A 161 -6.19 -0.56 2.41
N LEU A 162 -5.15 -0.60 3.26
CA LEU A 162 -4.74 0.56 4.03
C LEU A 162 -4.26 1.72 3.14
N GLY A 163 -3.71 1.42 1.96
CA GLY A 163 -3.26 2.44 1.00
C GLY A 163 -1.98 3.16 1.41
N GLY A 164 -1.87 4.45 1.04
CA GLY A 164 -0.70 5.29 1.32
C GLY A 164 -0.17 5.31 2.78
N PRO A 165 -1.02 5.28 3.83
CA PRO A 165 -0.61 5.15 5.23
C PRO A 165 0.26 3.90 5.51
N ALA A 166 0.12 2.83 4.73
CA ALA A 166 0.92 1.62 4.93
C ALA A 166 2.37 1.77 4.44
N VAL A 167 2.67 2.74 3.57
CA VAL A 167 3.97 2.82 2.90
C VAL A 167 5.11 3.14 3.88
N ASP A 168 4.92 4.10 4.78
CA ASP A 168 5.97 4.52 5.72
C ASP A 168 6.30 3.42 6.74
N PRO A 169 5.33 2.77 7.39
CA PRO A 169 5.63 1.65 8.28
C PRO A 169 6.26 0.46 7.55
N LEU A 170 5.77 0.09 6.35
CA LEU A 170 6.40 -0.94 5.52
C LEU A 170 7.86 -0.58 5.18
N HIS A 171 8.11 0.68 4.81
CA HIS A 171 9.46 1.15 4.51
C HIS A 171 10.37 1.06 5.75
N GLN A 172 9.88 1.42 6.95
CA GLN A 172 10.63 1.26 8.20
C GLN A 172 10.96 -0.22 8.48
N MET A 173 9.98 -1.12 8.30
CA MET A 173 10.19 -2.56 8.47
C MET A 173 11.25 -3.10 7.49
N MET A 174 11.30 -2.57 6.27
CA MET A 174 12.32 -2.94 5.28
C MET A 174 13.75 -2.57 5.74
N GLN A 175 13.91 -1.48 6.48
CA GLN A 175 15.22 -1.03 6.99
C GLN A 175 15.72 -1.84 8.19
N VAL A 176 14.79 -2.41 8.98
CA VAL A 176 15.11 -3.14 10.22
C VAL A 176 15.03 -4.66 10.05
N GLY A 177 14.28 -5.14 9.06
CA GLY A 177 13.88 -6.54 8.92
C GLY A 177 14.94 -7.48 8.34
N SER A 178 14.68 -8.78 8.51
CA SER A 178 15.47 -9.86 7.92
C SER A 178 15.32 -9.89 6.38
N ALA A 179 16.33 -10.43 5.70
CA ALA A 179 16.35 -10.52 4.23
C ALA A 179 15.14 -11.27 3.65
N GLY A 180 14.57 -12.23 4.39
CA GLY A 180 13.37 -12.96 3.99
C GLY A 180 12.14 -12.07 3.82
N LEU A 181 12.02 -11.00 4.63
CA LEU A 181 10.87 -10.09 4.59
C LEU A 181 10.95 -9.01 3.53
N GLN A 182 12.15 -8.65 3.13
CA GLN A 182 12.35 -7.54 2.21
C GLN A 182 11.59 -7.73 0.89
N THR A 183 11.50 -8.98 0.42
CA THR A 183 10.76 -9.29 -0.81
C THR A 183 9.25 -9.12 -0.61
N THR A 184 8.66 -9.67 0.47
CA THR A 184 7.23 -9.46 0.79
C THR A 184 6.91 -7.98 0.95
N ILE A 185 7.70 -7.25 1.74
CA ILE A 185 7.48 -5.84 2.04
C ILE A 185 7.56 -5.01 0.75
N THR A 186 8.57 -5.26 -0.08
CA THR A 186 8.70 -4.62 -1.39
C THR A 186 7.46 -4.83 -2.25
N GLN A 187 6.89 -6.04 -2.23
CA GLN A 187 5.69 -6.33 -2.99
C GLN A 187 4.43 -5.69 -2.43
N LEU A 188 4.25 -5.71 -1.10
CA LEU A 188 3.16 -4.98 -0.44
C LEU A 188 3.18 -3.51 -0.83
N MET A 189 4.35 -2.87 -0.76
CA MET A 189 4.54 -1.49 -1.17
C MET A 189 4.23 -1.27 -2.66
N ARG A 190 4.63 -2.18 -3.54
CA ARG A 190 4.26 -2.14 -4.97
C ARG A 190 2.76 -2.32 -5.19
N GLY A 191 2.10 -3.16 -4.40
CA GLY A 191 0.65 -3.36 -4.43
C GLY A 191 -0.10 -2.10 -4.03
N VAL A 192 0.30 -1.46 -2.94
CA VAL A 192 -0.20 -0.15 -2.51
C VAL A 192 0.00 0.91 -3.60
N ALA A 193 1.21 0.97 -4.17
CA ALA A 193 1.54 1.90 -5.25
C ALA A 193 0.65 1.69 -6.49
N LEU A 194 0.49 0.44 -6.93
CA LEU A 194 -0.35 0.10 -8.07
C LEU A 194 -1.82 0.47 -7.82
N LYS A 195 -2.37 0.07 -6.67
CA LYS A 195 -3.76 0.36 -6.30
C LYS A 195 -4.03 1.87 -6.28
N THR A 196 -3.25 2.61 -5.49
CA THR A 196 -3.45 4.07 -5.33
C THR A 196 -3.24 4.83 -6.65
N THR A 197 -2.28 4.42 -7.48
CA THR A 197 -2.06 5.05 -8.79
C THR A 197 -3.20 4.74 -9.76
N SER A 198 -3.70 3.50 -9.78
CA SER A 198 -4.82 3.10 -10.63
C SER A 198 -6.12 3.81 -10.26
N GLU A 199 -6.42 3.90 -8.96
CA GLU A 199 -7.67 4.49 -8.48
C GLU A 199 -7.65 6.02 -8.49
N LEU A 200 -6.52 6.65 -8.17
CA LEU A 200 -6.46 8.09 -7.88
C LEU A 200 -5.58 8.87 -8.88
N GLY A 201 -4.75 8.20 -9.66
CA GLY A 201 -3.69 8.83 -10.44
C GLY A 201 -4.17 9.78 -11.53
N GLN A 202 -5.34 9.52 -12.13
CA GLN A 202 -5.87 10.36 -13.21
C GLN A 202 -6.35 11.75 -12.75
N HIS A 203 -6.67 11.91 -11.46
CA HIS A 203 -7.29 13.12 -10.91
C HIS A 203 -6.57 13.66 -9.69
N VAL A 204 -5.30 13.28 -9.49
CA VAL A 204 -4.54 13.56 -8.27
C VAL A 204 -4.55 15.03 -7.84
N ASP A 205 -4.53 15.95 -8.80
CA ASP A 205 -4.56 17.40 -8.60
C ASP A 205 -5.93 17.94 -8.15
N GLN A 206 -6.99 17.18 -8.39
CA GLN A 206 -8.38 17.51 -8.02
C GLN A 206 -8.81 16.89 -6.69
N LEU A 207 -7.99 16.04 -6.08
CA LEU A 207 -8.30 15.38 -4.81
C LEU A 207 -7.86 16.24 -3.62
N LEU A 208 -8.74 16.37 -2.62
CA LEU A 208 -8.47 17.02 -1.35
C LEU A 208 -8.64 16.03 -0.20
N CYS A 209 -7.66 15.99 0.70
CA CYS A 209 -7.77 15.20 1.93
C CYS A 209 -8.77 15.87 2.88
N PRO A 210 -9.84 15.17 3.32
CA PRO A 210 -10.85 15.75 4.20
C PRO A 210 -10.30 16.07 5.60
N HIS A 211 -9.25 15.36 6.02
CA HIS A 211 -8.63 15.55 7.33
C HIS A 211 -7.61 16.71 7.35
N CYS A 212 -6.68 16.70 6.39
CA CYS A 212 -5.60 17.70 6.34
C CYS A 212 -5.95 18.95 5.52
N LEU A 213 -7.04 18.91 4.74
CA LEU A 213 -7.41 19.94 3.75
C LEU A 213 -6.25 20.28 2.80
N THR A 214 -5.41 19.29 2.47
CA THR A 214 -4.32 19.43 1.50
C THR A 214 -4.54 18.53 0.30
N ARG A 215 -4.01 18.96 -0.84
CA ARG A 215 -4.11 18.23 -2.10
C ARG A 215 -3.36 16.91 -1.99
N PHE A 216 -3.80 15.95 -2.80
CA PHE A 216 -3.04 14.74 -3.02
C PHE A 216 -1.86 15.04 -3.95
N ILE A 217 -0.80 14.27 -3.80
CA ILE A 217 0.35 14.28 -4.71
C ILE A 217 0.81 12.84 -4.96
N THR A 218 1.64 12.68 -5.98
CA THR A 218 2.43 11.47 -6.17
C THR A 218 3.65 11.53 -5.25
N HIS A 219 3.74 10.59 -4.33
CA HIS A 219 4.90 10.38 -3.47
C HIS A 219 5.86 9.39 -4.11
N THR A 220 7.16 9.62 -3.95
CA THR A 220 8.20 8.66 -4.33
C THR A 220 8.81 8.06 -3.08
N CYS A 221 8.75 6.73 -2.94
CA CYS A 221 9.41 6.00 -1.87
C CYS A 221 10.57 5.17 -2.46
N ARG A 222 11.78 5.36 -1.95
CA ARG A 222 12.95 4.59 -2.38
C ARG A 222 12.93 3.21 -1.72
N LEU A 223 12.98 2.16 -2.54
CA LEU A 223 13.08 0.79 -2.06
C LEU A 223 14.54 0.37 -1.89
N SER A 224 15.40 0.81 -2.80
CA SER A 224 16.85 0.57 -2.77
C SER A 224 17.57 1.71 -3.49
N ALA A 225 18.91 1.64 -3.56
CA ALA A 225 19.71 2.61 -4.32
C ALA A 225 19.32 2.68 -5.81
N MET A 226 18.78 1.59 -6.38
CA MET A 226 18.44 1.47 -7.79
C MET A 226 16.93 1.34 -8.06
N SER A 227 16.09 1.37 -7.01
CA SER A 227 14.65 1.17 -7.18
C SER A 227 13.82 2.06 -6.28
N SER A 228 12.69 2.51 -6.82
CA SER A 228 11.69 3.31 -6.12
C SER A 228 10.30 2.94 -6.62
N ILE A 229 9.30 3.29 -5.82
CA ILE A 229 7.89 3.22 -6.20
C ILE A 229 7.27 4.60 -6.12
N ASN A 230 6.22 4.81 -6.90
CA ASN A 230 5.38 5.99 -6.83
C ASN A 230 3.99 5.57 -6.36
N TYR A 231 3.43 6.30 -5.40
CA TYR A 231 2.09 6.06 -4.88
C TYR A 231 1.36 7.39 -4.70
N VAL A 232 0.02 7.34 -4.71
CA VAL A 232 -0.82 8.55 -4.59
C VAL A 232 -1.38 8.65 -3.18
N GLY A 233 -1.27 9.84 -2.56
CA GLY A 233 -1.83 10.09 -1.23
C GLY A 233 -1.78 11.56 -0.83
N CYS A 234 -2.43 11.89 0.28
CA CYS A 234 -2.40 13.23 0.86
C CYS A 234 -0.96 13.75 1.02
N ARG A 235 -0.71 15.01 0.66
CA ARG A 235 0.61 15.62 0.77
C ARG A 235 1.18 15.58 2.19
N LEU A 236 0.33 15.79 3.21
CA LEU A 236 0.74 15.83 4.61
C LEU A 236 0.67 14.46 5.29
N CYS A 237 -0.51 13.85 5.41
CA CYS A 237 -0.68 12.61 6.18
C CYS A 237 -0.54 11.31 5.37
N ARG A 238 -0.22 11.41 4.06
CA ARG A 238 -0.06 10.27 3.14
C ARG A 238 -1.29 9.39 2.92
N GLN A 239 -2.41 9.62 3.62
CA GLN A 239 -3.62 8.82 3.46
C GLN A 239 -4.17 8.85 2.03
N SER A 240 -4.70 7.73 1.57
CA SER A 240 -5.19 7.56 0.20
C SER A 240 -6.61 6.99 0.11
N LEU A 241 -7.34 6.97 1.22
CA LEU A 241 -8.64 6.28 1.30
C LEU A 241 -9.79 7.28 1.14
N ALA A 242 -9.81 8.31 1.98
CA ALA A 242 -10.87 9.32 1.96
C ALA A 242 -10.44 10.54 1.15
N HIS A 243 -11.23 10.97 0.19
CA HIS A 243 -10.94 12.18 -0.57
C HIS A 243 -12.23 12.88 -1.01
N TRP A 244 -12.13 14.19 -1.16
CA TRP A 244 -13.10 14.98 -1.90
C TRP A 244 -12.53 15.34 -3.25
N SER A 245 -13.37 15.38 -4.29
CA SER A 245 -12.95 15.78 -5.63
C SER A 245 -13.58 17.12 -5.99
N GLY A 246 -12.80 17.97 -6.68
CA GLY A 246 -13.27 19.21 -7.27
C GLY A 246 -12.41 20.43 -6.92
N GLN A 247 -12.91 21.58 -7.37
CA GLN A 247 -12.29 22.87 -7.06
C GLN A 247 -12.50 23.22 -5.59
N VAL A 248 -11.46 23.69 -4.91
CA VAL A 248 -11.50 24.09 -3.51
C VAL A 248 -11.52 25.60 -3.42
N ILE A 249 -12.58 26.14 -2.82
CA ILE A 249 -12.80 27.58 -2.69
C ILE A 249 -12.73 27.95 -1.21
N ALA A 250 -11.72 28.73 -0.84
CA ALA A 250 -11.66 29.34 0.48
C ALA A 250 -12.71 30.44 0.59
N ILE A 251 -13.69 30.27 1.47
CA ILE A 251 -14.72 31.28 1.70
C ILE A 251 -14.46 32.05 3.00
N LEU A 252 -14.74 33.35 2.95
CA LEU A 252 -14.77 34.23 4.12
C LEU A 252 -16.22 34.70 4.34
N ASP A 253 -16.96 33.94 5.15
CA ASP A 253 -18.37 34.18 5.47
C ASP A 253 -18.66 34.00 6.96
N GLN A 254 -18.87 35.10 7.68
CA GLN A 254 -19.14 35.12 9.12
C GLN A 254 -20.45 34.43 9.51
N ARG A 255 -21.38 34.20 8.58
CA ARG A 255 -22.65 33.53 8.88
C ARG A 255 -22.67 32.05 8.51
N HIS A 256 -21.64 31.54 7.85
CA HIS A 256 -21.55 30.11 7.53
C HIS A 256 -20.78 29.42 8.65
N LEU A 257 -21.46 28.63 9.49
CA LEU A 257 -20.84 28.04 10.69
C LEU A 257 -20.17 26.70 10.42
N GLU A 258 -20.57 26.02 9.35
CA GLU A 258 -19.98 24.75 8.92
C GLU A 258 -18.55 24.95 8.40
N LEU A 259 -17.71 23.93 8.58
CA LEU A 259 -16.34 23.94 8.08
C LEU A 259 -16.32 23.94 6.55
N HIS A 260 -17.19 23.14 5.94
CA HIS A 260 -17.24 22.98 4.49
C HIS A 260 -18.68 22.75 4.00
N ARG A 261 -18.90 23.01 2.71
CA ARG A 261 -20.09 22.59 1.98
C ARG A 261 -19.76 22.29 0.51
N PHE A 262 -20.52 21.40 -0.09
CA PHE A 262 -20.42 21.12 -1.53
C PHE A 262 -21.43 21.96 -2.30
N LYS A 263 -20.97 22.68 -3.32
CA LYS A 263 -21.84 23.52 -4.15
C LYS A 263 -21.28 23.60 -5.57
N ASP A 264 -22.13 23.36 -6.57
CA ASP A 264 -21.80 23.51 -8.00
C ASP A 264 -20.53 22.73 -8.41
N GLY A 265 -20.30 21.55 -7.83
CA GLY A 265 -19.10 20.73 -8.08
C GLY A 265 -17.81 21.25 -7.41
N ALA A 266 -17.91 22.28 -6.56
CA ALA A 266 -16.82 22.82 -5.78
C ALA A 266 -17.00 22.57 -4.28
N ILE A 267 -15.87 22.53 -3.58
CA ILE A 267 -15.75 22.37 -2.15
C ILE A 267 -15.50 23.76 -1.56
N HIS A 268 -16.50 24.33 -0.91
CA HIS A 268 -16.36 25.61 -0.23
C HIS A 268 -15.93 25.36 1.22
N ILE A 269 -14.76 25.84 1.62
CA ILE A 269 -14.22 25.67 2.96
C ILE A 269 -14.14 27.03 3.65
N ASN A 270 -14.78 27.17 4.81
CA ASN A 270 -14.77 28.43 5.55
C ASN A 270 -13.49 28.60 6.37
N TRP A 271 -12.65 29.53 5.92
CA TRP A 271 -11.43 29.86 6.64
C TRP A 271 -11.71 30.41 8.04
N LEU A 272 -12.86 31.06 8.27
CA LEU A 272 -13.22 31.57 9.60
C LEU A 272 -13.49 30.46 10.63
N THR A 273 -13.92 29.29 10.18
CA THR A 273 -14.14 28.12 11.03
C THR A 273 -12.84 27.34 11.22
N HIS A 274 -12.02 27.22 10.16
CA HIS A 274 -10.78 26.43 10.20
C HIS A 274 -9.59 27.17 10.83
N ARG A 275 -9.45 28.48 10.58
CA ARG A 275 -8.39 29.40 11.09
C ARG A 275 -6.93 29.07 10.73
N THR A 276 -6.69 28.01 9.98
CA THR A 276 -5.40 27.66 9.38
C THR A 276 -5.46 27.71 7.85
N LEU A 277 -4.32 27.88 7.20
CA LEU A 277 -4.25 27.78 5.74
C LEU A 277 -4.34 26.33 5.31
N PHE A 278 -4.96 26.12 4.17
CA PHE A 278 -5.17 24.83 3.52
C PHE A 278 -4.94 24.99 2.02
N ASP A 279 -4.97 23.90 1.25
CA ASP A 279 -4.79 24.00 -0.19
C ASP A 279 -6.12 24.40 -0.84
N PHE A 280 -6.18 25.58 -1.45
CA PHE A 280 -7.34 26.10 -2.19
C PHE A 280 -6.93 26.63 -3.57
N ASP A 281 -7.91 26.70 -4.48
CA ASP A 281 -7.72 27.14 -5.87
C ASP A 281 -8.33 28.52 -6.14
N ALA A 282 -9.22 28.98 -5.27
CA ALA A 282 -9.86 30.28 -5.37
C ALA A 282 -10.29 30.80 -4.00
N VAL A 283 -10.55 32.11 -3.92
CA VAL A 283 -11.05 32.79 -2.72
C VAL A 283 -12.39 33.46 -3.03
N GLU A 284 -13.36 33.32 -2.14
CA GLU A 284 -14.62 34.05 -2.20
C GLU A 284 -14.89 34.81 -0.89
N ILE A 285 -14.90 36.15 -0.97
CA ILE A 285 -15.23 37.02 0.15
C ILE A 285 -16.72 37.35 0.11
N ILE A 286 -17.49 36.86 1.09
CA ILE A 286 -18.95 36.95 1.09
C ILE A 286 -19.45 37.96 2.12
N ARG A 287 -19.14 37.71 3.40
CA ARG A 287 -19.54 38.52 4.56
C ARG A 287 -18.39 38.50 5.56
N ALA A 288 -17.40 39.35 5.34
CA ALA A 288 -16.21 39.45 6.17
C ALA A 288 -15.87 40.92 6.40
N SER A 289 -15.41 41.26 7.60
CA SER A 289 -14.87 42.60 7.90
C SER A 289 -13.49 42.79 7.28
N ASP A 290 -13.07 44.05 7.14
CA ASP A 290 -11.71 44.41 6.72
C ASP A 290 -10.65 43.71 7.58
N GLU A 291 -10.84 43.69 8.89
CA GLU A 291 -9.94 43.02 9.83
C GLU A 291 -9.80 41.51 9.55
N VAL A 292 -10.91 40.83 9.22
CA VAL A 292 -10.88 39.40 8.86
C VAL A 292 -10.10 39.19 7.57
N VAL A 293 -10.32 40.05 6.56
CA VAL A 293 -9.63 39.97 5.27
C VAL A 293 -8.13 40.23 5.44
N GLU A 294 -7.76 41.23 6.23
CA GLU A 294 -6.37 41.56 6.52
C GLU A 294 -5.66 40.40 7.23
N ARG A 295 -6.28 39.80 8.26
CA ARG A 295 -5.72 38.63 8.94
C ARG A 295 -5.51 37.45 7.98
N PHE A 296 -6.49 37.17 7.11
CA PHE A 296 -6.36 36.12 6.11
C PHE A 296 -5.21 36.41 5.13
N ALA A 297 -5.15 37.63 4.59
CA ALA A 297 -4.11 38.04 3.66
C ALA A 297 -2.70 38.03 4.30
N VAL A 298 -2.58 38.41 5.58
CA VAL A 298 -1.32 38.32 6.34
C VAL A 298 -0.89 36.86 6.50
N GLN A 299 -1.81 35.93 6.81
CA GLN A 299 -1.47 34.50 6.85
C GLN A 299 -0.98 34.02 5.49
N VAL A 300 -1.69 34.34 4.40
CA VAL A 300 -1.30 33.95 3.03
C VAL A 300 0.07 34.54 2.66
N GLY A 301 0.32 35.81 2.99
CA GLY A 301 1.60 36.47 2.74
C GLY A 301 2.76 35.89 3.56
N ASN A 302 2.48 35.35 4.75
CA ASN A 302 3.45 34.70 5.62
C ASN A 302 3.51 33.17 5.45
N ASP A 303 2.78 32.60 4.49
CA ASP A 303 2.79 31.17 4.24
C ASP A 303 4.18 30.73 3.79
N THR A 304 4.71 29.69 4.42
CA THR A 304 6.04 29.14 4.13
C THR A 304 5.99 27.93 3.21
N ASP A 305 4.80 27.40 2.90
CA ASP A 305 4.63 26.21 2.09
C ASP A 305 4.87 26.50 0.60
N PRO A 306 5.96 25.97 0.00
CA PRO A 306 6.31 26.27 -1.40
C PRO A 306 5.24 25.80 -2.39
N PHE A 307 4.49 24.74 -2.05
CA PHE A 307 3.41 24.24 -2.91
C PHE A 307 2.28 25.25 -3.04
N ARG A 308 1.90 25.92 -1.95
CA ARG A 308 0.83 26.93 -1.96
C ARG A 308 1.31 28.28 -2.46
N ARG A 309 2.47 28.74 -2.01
CA ARG A 309 3.02 30.06 -2.36
C ARG A 309 3.07 30.32 -3.86
N SER A 310 3.50 29.32 -4.63
CA SER A 310 3.60 29.42 -6.09
C SER A 310 2.24 29.59 -6.79
N ARG A 311 1.14 29.26 -6.11
CA ARG A 311 -0.23 29.27 -6.66
C ARG A 311 -1.02 30.52 -6.31
N TYR A 312 -0.62 31.27 -5.28
CA TYR A 312 -1.37 32.45 -4.83
C TYR A 312 -1.37 33.57 -5.86
N GLN A 313 -0.26 33.77 -6.56
CA GLN A 313 -0.17 34.78 -7.61
C GLN A 313 -1.03 34.37 -8.81
N GLY A 314 -2.01 35.20 -9.16
CA GLY A 314 -2.99 34.93 -10.20
C GLY A 314 -4.19 34.10 -9.73
N MET A 315 -4.31 33.80 -8.44
CA MET A 315 -5.44 33.06 -7.91
C MET A 315 -6.73 33.88 -7.97
N ALA A 316 -7.81 33.28 -8.44
CA ALA A 316 -9.09 33.97 -8.54
C ALA A 316 -9.61 34.39 -7.15
N CYS A 317 -9.81 35.69 -6.94
CA CYS A 317 -10.41 36.24 -5.73
C CYS A 317 -11.70 37.01 -6.06
N LYS A 318 -12.83 36.46 -5.63
CA LYS A 318 -14.16 37.02 -5.88
C LYS A 318 -14.71 37.72 -4.64
N ILE A 319 -15.05 39.00 -4.77
CA ILE A 319 -15.67 39.77 -3.68
C ILE A 319 -17.16 39.93 -3.99
N ARG A 320 -18.03 39.39 -3.13
CA ARG A 320 -19.48 39.62 -3.22
C ARG A 320 -19.80 41.05 -2.79
N ARG A 321 -20.83 41.63 -3.41
CA ARG A 321 -21.34 42.98 -3.09
C ARG A 321 -21.70 43.15 -1.60
N SER A 322 -22.04 42.06 -0.91
CA SER A 322 -22.36 42.05 0.52
C SER A 322 -21.17 42.31 1.45
N ALA A 323 -19.92 42.12 1.01
CA ALA A 323 -18.75 42.19 1.88
C ALA A 323 -18.37 43.63 2.31
N ARG A 324 -18.82 44.67 1.58
CA ARG A 324 -18.57 46.11 1.87
C ARG A 324 -17.12 46.42 2.34
N LEU A 325 -16.13 45.85 1.67
CA LEU A 325 -14.71 46.04 2.04
C LEU A 325 -14.22 47.47 1.72
N SER A 326 -13.31 47.97 2.54
CA SER A 326 -12.60 49.22 2.27
C SER A 326 -11.67 49.10 1.06
N ALA A 327 -11.28 50.25 0.50
CA ALA A 327 -10.29 50.31 -0.58
C ALA A 327 -8.93 49.72 -0.16
N ASN A 328 -8.57 49.81 1.13
CA ASN A 328 -7.33 49.24 1.63
C ASN A 328 -7.34 47.70 1.59
N SER A 329 -8.43 47.07 2.05
CA SER A 329 -8.57 45.60 1.97
C SER A 329 -8.57 45.11 0.52
N ILE A 330 -9.21 45.83 -0.40
CA ILE A 330 -9.17 45.51 -1.84
C ILE A 330 -7.73 45.58 -2.38
N ARG A 331 -6.96 46.61 -1.98
CA ARG A 331 -5.55 46.75 -2.37
C ARG A 331 -4.69 45.60 -1.83
N ILE A 332 -4.89 45.20 -0.57
CA ILE A 332 -4.20 44.07 0.03
C ILE A 332 -4.52 42.79 -0.76
N LEU A 333 -5.79 42.51 -1.05
CA LEU A 333 -6.20 41.32 -1.82
C LEU A 333 -5.56 41.28 -3.21
N ARG A 334 -5.50 42.41 -3.93
CA ARG A 334 -4.80 42.50 -5.23
C ARG A 334 -3.30 42.24 -5.11
N GLN A 335 -2.67 42.74 -4.05
CA GLN A 335 -1.26 42.48 -3.82
C GLN A 335 -1.00 41.00 -3.49
N THR A 336 -1.91 40.36 -2.75
CA THR A 336 -1.80 38.95 -2.35
C THR A 336 -2.08 37.99 -3.50
N PHE A 337 -3.10 38.26 -4.33
CA PHE A 337 -3.60 37.31 -5.33
C PHE A 337 -3.38 37.73 -6.79
N GLY A 338 -2.89 38.95 -7.05
CA GLY A 338 -2.72 39.50 -8.41
C GLY A 338 -3.95 40.23 -8.94
#